data_AF-A0A2W6YXH6-F1
#
_entry.id   AF-A0A2W6YXH6-F1
#
_cell.length_a   1.000
_cell.length_b   1.000
_cell.length_c   1.000
_cell.angle_alpha   90.00
_cell.angle_beta   90.00
_cell.angle_gamma   90.00
#
_symmetry.space_group_name_H-M   'P 1'
#
loop_
_entity.id
_entity.type
_entity.pdbx_description
1 polymer ?
#
loop_
_entity_poly.entity_id
_entity_poly.type
_entity_poly.pdbx_seq_one_letter_code
_entity_poly.pdbx_strand_id
1 'polypeptide(L)'
;MVRDQGQDRPSAREMATYGIIDPDYARVFTIARCVAWQEGYALVMHGSFTRDLDLIAIPWTDRATDAEHLVKRVALALDDLALLIKKSGAPSQATQKPHGRLAWTLTFKTFGDPRFVDLSVMPRLKSRHAEVDVETLLAAYEADTKALPLGAANREKGDSTYNWRMSVVRDLRDLAARLSSAPAQEGRPHV
;
A
#
# COMPACT_ATOMS: atom_id res chain seq x y z
N MET A 1 -63.08 -2.92 -7.20
CA MET A 1 -62.04 -3.72 -7.87
C MET A 1 -60.68 -3.25 -7.36
N VAL A 2 -60.16 -3.89 -6.31
CA VAL A 2 -58.83 -3.60 -5.78
C VAL A 2 -57.86 -4.52 -6.52
N ARG A 3 -56.85 -3.94 -7.18
CA ARG A 3 -55.82 -4.70 -7.89
C ARG A 3 -54.92 -5.37 -6.86
N ASP A 4 -54.87 -6.69 -6.91
CA ASP A 4 -53.87 -7.52 -6.23
C ASP A 4 -52.50 -7.19 -6.83
N GLN A 5 -51.68 -6.45 -6.09
CA GLN A 5 -50.27 -6.27 -6.46
C GLN A 5 -49.54 -7.53 -6.03
N GLY A 6 -49.34 -8.45 -6.98
CA GLY A 6 -48.52 -9.62 -6.83
C GLY A 6 -47.15 -9.24 -6.28
N GLN A 7 -46.94 -9.54 -5.01
CA GLN A 7 -45.70 -9.27 -4.31
C GLN A 7 -44.68 -10.30 -4.80
N ASP A 8 -43.84 -9.86 -5.72
CA ASP A 8 -42.75 -10.63 -6.32
C ASP A 8 -41.78 -11.02 -5.18
N ARG A 9 -41.98 -12.21 -4.61
CA ARG A 9 -41.09 -12.71 -3.56
C ARG A 9 -39.77 -13.07 -4.22
N PRO A 10 -38.63 -12.53 -3.75
CA PRO A 10 -37.33 -12.91 -4.29
C PRO A 10 -37.18 -14.44 -4.22
N SER A 11 -36.73 -15.01 -5.32
CA SER A 11 -36.44 -16.43 -5.47
C SER A 11 -35.47 -16.89 -4.38
N ALA A 12 -35.50 -18.18 -4.02
CA ALA A 12 -34.56 -18.74 -3.04
C ALA A 12 -33.07 -18.49 -3.38
N ARG A 13 -32.77 -18.22 -4.65
CA ARG A 13 -31.44 -17.85 -5.16
C ARG A 13 -31.08 -16.39 -4.86
N GLU A 14 -32.06 -15.50 -4.80
CA GLU A 14 -31.90 -14.08 -4.39
C GLU A 14 -31.86 -13.94 -2.87
N MET A 15 -32.38 -14.92 -2.13
CA MET A 15 -32.27 -15.02 -0.66
C MET A 15 -30.96 -15.67 -0.18
N ALA A 16 -30.03 -16.01 -1.07
CA ALA A 16 -28.77 -16.64 -0.66
C ALA A 16 -27.99 -15.69 0.27
N THR A 17 -27.81 -16.09 1.53
CA THR A 17 -27.06 -15.34 2.53
C THR A 17 -25.66 -15.04 2.01
N TYR A 18 -25.35 -13.75 1.77
CA TYR A 18 -24.02 -13.28 1.38
C TYR A 18 -23.24 -12.90 2.64
N GLY A 19 -22.04 -13.45 2.82
CA GLY A 19 -21.15 -13.12 3.93
C GLY A 19 -20.42 -14.31 4.52
N ILE A 20 -19.80 -14.10 5.67
CA ILE A 20 -19.02 -15.12 6.38
C ILE A 20 -19.98 -16.06 7.12
N ILE A 21 -20.23 -17.23 6.56
CA ILE A 21 -21.12 -18.25 7.15
C ILE A 21 -20.34 -19.20 8.08
N ASP A 22 -19.04 -19.35 7.86
CA ASP A 22 -18.18 -20.19 8.70
C ASP A 22 -17.75 -19.42 9.98
N PRO A 23 -18.04 -19.94 11.19
CA PRO A 23 -17.67 -19.27 12.45
C PRO A 23 -16.14 -19.14 12.63
N ASP A 24 -15.33 -20.05 12.08
CA ASP A 24 -13.88 -19.91 12.11
C ASP A 24 -13.42 -18.76 11.21
N TYR A 25 -14.03 -18.57 10.05
CA TYR A 25 -13.73 -17.40 9.22
C TYR A 25 -14.14 -16.09 9.89
N ALA A 26 -15.25 -16.09 10.64
CA ALA A 26 -15.66 -14.90 11.40
C ALA A 26 -14.64 -14.58 12.51
N ARG A 27 -14.17 -15.61 13.23
CA ARG A 27 -13.09 -15.50 14.21
C ARG A 27 -11.79 -15.00 13.59
N VAL A 28 -11.35 -15.61 12.49
CA VAL A 28 -10.14 -15.24 11.75
C VAL A 28 -10.22 -13.78 11.31
N PHE A 29 -11.32 -13.36 10.66
CA PHE A 29 -11.49 -11.98 10.22
C PHE A 29 -11.41 -11.00 11.39
N THR A 30 -12.07 -11.30 12.51
CA THR A 30 -12.09 -10.44 13.69
C THR A 30 -10.68 -10.23 14.25
N ILE A 31 -9.93 -11.32 14.46
CA ILE A 31 -8.58 -11.26 15.00
C ILE A 31 -7.62 -10.61 14.00
N ALA A 32 -7.65 -11.04 12.74
CA ALA A 32 -6.79 -10.50 11.69
C ALA A 32 -7.01 -9.00 11.48
N ARG A 33 -8.25 -8.51 11.60
CA ARG A 33 -8.56 -7.08 11.51
C ARG A 33 -7.91 -6.29 12.65
N CYS A 34 -7.95 -6.79 13.88
CA CYS A 34 -7.29 -6.16 15.02
C CYS A 34 -5.77 -6.10 14.83
N VAL A 35 -5.16 -7.20 14.37
CA VAL A 35 -3.72 -7.25 14.06
C VAL A 35 -3.38 -6.27 12.95
N ALA A 36 -4.09 -6.32 11.82
CA ALA A 36 -3.88 -5.40 10.71
C ALA A 36 -3.93 -3.94 11.14
N TRP A 37 -4.90 -3.57 11.99
CA TRP A 37 -5.01 -2.22 12.51
C TRP A 37 -3.77 -1.78 13.29
N GLN A 38 -3.27 -2.64 14.18
CA GLN A 38 -2.04 -2.40 14.96
C GLN A 38 -0.80 -2.25 14.06
N GLU A 39 -0.79 -2.94 12.91
CA GLU A 39 0.28 -2.92 11.92
C GLU A 39 0.16 -1.78 10.88
N GLY A 40 -0.84 -0.89 11.03
CA GLY A 40 -1.03 0.23 10.11
C GLY A 40 -1.79 -0.11 8.83
N TYR A 41 -2.62 -1.16 8.85
CA TYR A 41 -3.46 -1.61 7.75
C TYR A 41 -4.97 -1.58 8.05
N ALA A 42 -5.76 -1.15 7.07
CA ALA A 42 -7.19 -1.39 7.03
C ALA A 42 -7.42 -2.76 6.35
N LEU A 43 -8.13 -3.67 7.03
CA LEU A 43 -8.42 -5.00 6.50
C LEU A 43 -9.84 -5.07 5.97
N VAL A 44 -9.98 -5.53 4.72
CA VAL A 44 -11.25 -5.68 4.03
C VAL A 44 -11.43 -7.14 3.62
N MET A 45 -12.64 -7.67 3.82
CA MET A 45 -13.04 -8.98 3.30
C MET A 45 -13.60 -8.83 1.89
N HIS A 46 -13.31 -9.81 1.01
CA HIS A 46 -13.90 -9.87 -0.33
C HIS A 46 -14.20 -11.30 -0.73
N GLY A 47 -14.66 -11.49 -1.98
CA GLY A 47 -14.89 -12.81 -2.56
C GLY A 47 -16.33 -13.30 -2.39
N SER A 48 -16.53 -14.58 -2.70
CA SER A 48 -17.84 -15.26 -2.68
C SER A 48 -18.16 -15.94 -1.34
N PHE A 49 -17.18 -16.10 -0.44
CA PHE A 49 -17.32 -16.76 0.86
C PHE A 49 -17.84 -18.21 0.84
N THR A 50 -17.76 -18.86 -0.32
CA THR A 50 -18.29 -20.23 -0.52
C THR A 50 -17.33 -21.33 -0.08
N ARG A 51 -16.03 -21.05 -0.02
CA ARG A 51 -14.99 -22.05 0.25
C ARG A 51 -13.77 -21.46 0.96
N ASP A 52 -13.47 -20.19 0.64
CA ASP A 52 -12.27 -19.50 1.10
C ASP A 52 -12.66 -18.16 1.73
N LEU A 53 -11.84 -17.67 2.66
CA LEU A 53 -11.91 -16.30 3.18
C LEU A 53 -10.86 -15.45 2.49
N ASP A 54 -11.28 -14.59 1.57
CA ASP A 54 -10.39 -13.65 0.92
C ASP A 54 -10.28 -12.32 1.67
N LEU A 55 -9.05 -11.89 1.94
CA LEU A 55 -8.72 -10.68 2.68
C LEU A 55 -7.77 -9.79 1.87
N ILE A 56 -8.02 -8.47 1.90
CA ILE A 56 -7.11 -7.44 1.40
C ILE A 56 -6.76 -6.49 2.54
N ALA A 57 -5.47 -6.42 2.86
CA ALA A 57 -4.89 -5.42 3.74
C ALA A 57 -4.41 -4.22 2.91
N ILE A 58 -4.91 -3.03 3.23
CA ILE A 58 -4.58 -1.76 2.57
C ILE A 58 -3.84 -0.89 3.59
N PRO A 59 -2.60 -0.44 3.31
CA PRO A 59 -1.92 0.51 4.18
C PRO A 59 -2.80 1.76 4.39
N TRP A 60 -3.09 2.11 5.65
CA TRP A 60 -3.84 3.34 5.98
C TRP A 60 -2.99 4.37 6.71
N THR A 61 -1.73 4.02 7.02
CA THR A 61 -0.74 4.90 7.64
C THR A 61 0.57 4.84 6.88
N ASP A 62 1.36 5.91 6.95
CA ASP A 62 2.71 5.95 6.36
C ASP A 62 3.71 5.02 7.07
N ARG A 63 3.37 4.54 8.28
CA ARG A 63 4.20 3.66 9.11
C ARG A 63 3.77 2.20 9.06
N ALA A 64 2.91 1.82 8.10
CA ALA A 64 2.49 0.44 7.93
C ALA A 64 3.72 -0.49 7.81
N THR A 65 3.67 -1.65 8.48
CA THR A 65 4.79 -2.60 8.52
C THR A 65 4.92 -3.40 7.21
N ASP A 66 6.01 -4.12 6.98
CA ASP A 66 6.18 -4.91 5.76
C ASP A 66 5.12 -6.01 5.61
N ALA A 67 4.74 -6.32 4.36
CA ALA A 67 3.68 -7.28 4.07
C ALA A 67 3.94 -8.67 4.68
N GLU A 68 5.18 -9.15 4.60
CA GLU A 68 5.58 -10.42 5.23
C GLU A 68 5.47 -10.38 6.75
N HIS A 69 5.77 -9.23 7.36
CA HIS A 69 5.64 -9.05 8.81
C HIS A 69 4.18 -9.16 9.21
N LEU A 70 3.28 -8.45 8.52
CA LEU A 70 1.84 -8.53 8.76
C LEU A 70 1.31 -9.96 8.67
N VAL A 71 1.66 -10.70 7.62
CA VAL A 71 1.20 -12.09 7.42
C VAL A 71 1.67 -13.00 8.56
N LYS A 72 2.93 -12.86 8.98
CA LYS A 72 3.48 -13.61 10.13
C LYS A 72 2.77 -13.25 11.42
N ARG A 73 2.45 -11.97 11.64
CA ARG A 73 1.72 -11.51 12.83
C ARG A 73 0.29 -12.04 12.86
N VAL A 74 -0.41 -12.09 11.72
CA VAL A 74 -1.75 -12.68 11.63
C VAL A 74 -1.71 -14.18 11.91
N ALA A 75 -0.76 -14.91 11.31
CA ALA A 75 -0.59 -16.34 11.58
C ALA A 75 -0.22 -16.62 13.04
N LEU A 76 0.59 -15.76 13.68
CA LEU A 76 0.96 -15.91 15.09
C LEU A 76 -0.20 -15.61 16.03
N ALA A 77 -1.07 -14.66 15.71
CA ALA A 77 -2.23 -14.32 16.53
C ALA A 77 -3.35 -15.39 16.47
N LEU A 78 -3.26 -16.31 15.51
CA LEU A 78 -4.20 -17.40 15.28
C LEU A 78 -3.44 -18.72 15.40
N ASP A 79 -3.34 -19.27 16.60
CA ASP A 79 -2.52 -20.46 16.91
C ASP A 79 -2.81 -21.68 16.01
N ASP A 80 -4.01 -21.75 15.45
CA ASP A 80 -4.48 -22.82 14.58
C ASP A 80 -4.35 -22.50 13.08
N LEU A 81 -3.82 -21.33 12.71
CA LEU A 81 -3.61 -20.90 11.33
C LEU A 81 -2.11 -20.88 10.98
N ALA A 82 -1.76 -21.29 9.77
CA ALA A 82 -0.37 -21.26 9.29
C ALA A 82 -0.31 -21.00 7.80
N LEU A 83 0.86 -20.59 7.30
CA LEU A 83 1.12 -20.56 5.86
C LEU A 83 0.94 -21.95 5.26
N LEU A 84 0.33 -22.01 4.08
CA LEU A 84 0.17 -23.24 3.33
C LEU A 84 1.53 -23.91 3.11
N ILE A 85 1.65 -25.18 3.45
CA ILE A 85 2.87 -25.96 3.22
C ILE A 85 2.82 -26.58 1.82
N LYS A 86 3.84 -26.31 1.00
CA LYS A 86 3.98 -26.90 -0.34
C LYS A 86 4.32 -28.38 -0.24
N LYS A 87 4.14 -29.14 -1.32
CA LYS A 87 4.56 -30.55 -1.42
C LYS A 87 6.04 -30.80 -1.06
N SER A 88 6.89 -29.78 -1.21
CA SER A 88 8.30 -29.82 -0.82
C SER A 88 8.55 -29.72 0.70
N GLY A 89 7.51 -29.54 1.52
CA GLY A 89 7.61 -29.33 2.96
C GLY A 89 7.92 -27.89 3.37
N ALA A 90 8.17 -26.98 2.42
CA ALA A 90 8.43 -25.57 2.70
C ALA A 90 7.14 -24.73 2.72
N PRO A 91 7.06 -23.66 3.55
CA PRO A 91 5.96 -22.70 3.50
C PRO A 91 5.81 -22.04 2.12
N SER A 92 4.57 -21.72 1.76
CA SER A 92 4.29 -20.98 0.54
C SER A 92 4.86 -19.57 0.59
N GLN A 93 5.54 -19.18 -0.48
CA GLN A 93 6.03 -17.81 -0.67
C GLN A 93 4.92 -16.90 -1.23
N ALA A 94 5.14 -15.60 -1.12
CA ALA A 94 4.27 -14.58 -1.67
C ALA A 94 4.07 -14.76 -3.19
N THR A 95 2.83 -14.61 -3.65
CA THR A 95 2.50 -14.53 -5.07
C THR A 95 2.21 -13.08 -5.46
N GLN A 96 2.78 -12.60 -6.57
CA GLN A 96 2.45 -11.27 -7.10
C GLN A 96 1.05 -11.25 -7.70
N LYS A 97 0.31 -10.17 -7.44
CA LYS A 97 -1.04 -9.88 -7.94
C LYS A 97 -1.05 -8.49 -8.60
N PRO A 98 -2.11 -8.13 -9.35
CA PRO A 98 -2.23 -6.80 -9.94
C PRO A 98 -2.02 -5.67 -8.94
N HIS A 99 -1.58 -4.51 -9.43
CA HIS A 99 -1.27 -3.31 -8.65
C HIS A 99 -0.14 -3.50 -7.62
N GLY A 100 0.73 -4.50 -7.82
CA GLY A 100 1.87 -4.75 -6.95
C GLY A 100 1.52 -5.39 -5.60
N ARG A 101 0.27 -5.87 -5.46
CA ARG A 101 -0.20 -6.55 -4.26
C ARG A 101 0.49 -7.92 -4.12
N LEU A 102 0.89 -8.28 -2.91
CA LEU A 102 1.40 -9.62 -2.58
C LEU A 102 0.30 -10.46 -1.93
N ALA A 103 0.27 -11.77 -2.20
CA ALA A 103 -0.73 -12.66 -1.65
C ALA A 103 -0.11 -13.94 -1.07
N TRP A 104 -0.68 -14.39 0.04
CA TRP A 104 -0.37 -15.65 0.72
C TRP A 104 -1.65 -16.42 0.99
N THR A 105 -1.55 -17.74 0.91
CA THR A 105 -2.62 -18.64 1.33
C THR A 105 -2.26 -19.23 2.69
N LEU A 106 -3.17 -19.14 3.64
CA LEU A 106 -3.07 -19.73 4.96
C LEU A 106 -4.09 -20.86 5.10
N THR A 107 -3.76 -21.85 5.93
CA THR A 107 -4.57 -23.04 6.17
C THR A 107 -4.66 -23.34 7.66
N PHE A 108 -5.79 -23.89 8.08
CA PHE A 108 -5.96 -24.37 9.44
C PHE A 108 -5.13 -25.64 9.68
N LYS A 109 -4.48 -25.75 10.84
CA LYS A 109 -3.60 -26.87 11.20
C LYS A 109 -4.36 -28.17 11.48
N THR A 110 -5.57 -28.07 12.02
CA THR A 110 -6.25 -29.20 12.68
C THR A 110 -7.41 -29.79 11.86
N PHE A 111 -7.80 -29.15 10.76
CA PHE A 111 -8.95 -29.59 9.97
C PHE A 111 -8.54 -30.52 8.82
N GLY A 112 -9.29 -31.62 8.65
CA GLY A 112 -9.10 -32.56 7.54
C GLY A 112 -9.70 -32.08 6.21
N ASP A 113 -10.63 -31.13 6.26
CA ASP A 113 -11.19 -30.46 5.08
C ASP A 113 -10.39 -29.16 4.81
N PRO A 114 -9.82 -28.98 3.60
CA PRO A 114 -9.00 -27.82 3.29
C PRO A 114 -9.82 -26.52 3.23
N ARG A 115 -9.81 -25.78 4.34
CA ARG A 115 -10.30 -24.41 4.45
C ARG A 115 -9.15 -23.42 4.28
N PHE A 116 -9.31 -22.47 3.36
CA PHE A 116 -8.28 -21.52 3.00
C PHE A 116 -8.61 -20.10 3.46
N VAL A 117 -7.57 -19.38 3.86
CA VAL A 117 -7.61 -17.94 4.11
C VAL A 117 -6.59 -17.29 3.20
N ASP A 118 -7.06 -16.55 2.20
CA ASP A 118 -6.20 -15.84 1.26
C ASP A 118 -5.99 -14.42 1.75
N LEU A 119 -4.79 -14.13 2.26
CA LEU A 119 -4.40 -12.80 2.72
C LEU A 119 -3.54 -12.11 1.67
N SER A 120 -4.04 -11.00 1.14
CA SER A 120 -3.32 -10.16 0.22
C SER A 120 -3.05 -8.77 0.78
N VAL A 121 -1.88 -8.20 0.49
CA VAL A 121 -1.38 -6.97 1.10
C VAL A 121 -0.96 -5.99 0.00
N MET A 122 -1.64 -4.84 -0.06
CA MET A 122 -1.33 -3.78 -1.02
C MET A 122 0.06 -3.20 -0.74
N PRO A 123 0.78 -2.76 -1.79
CA PRO A 123 2.09 -2.15 -1.59
C PRO A 123 1.98 -0.88 -0.75
N ARG A 124 2.93 -0.69 0.15
CA ARG A 124 3.10 0.57 0.89
C ARG A 124 3.56 1.66 -0.06
N LEU A 125 3.26 2.92 0.27
CA LEU A 125 4.05 4.01 -0.31
C LEU A 125 5.50 3.76 0.11
N LYS A 126 6.37 3.50 -0.87
CA LYS A 126 7.80 3.74 -0.64
C LYS A 126 7.88 5.20 -0.22
N SER A 127 8.52 5.49 0.92
CA SER A 127 8.89 6.85 1.25
C SER A 127 9.47 7.47 -0.02
N ARG A 128 8.83 8.52 -0.54
CA ARG A 128 9.37 9.25 -1.70
C ARG A 128 10.67 9.97 -1.36
N HIS A 129 11.23 9.72 -0.18
CA HIS A 129 12.65 9.84 0.11
C HIS A 129 13.43 8.72 -0.59
N ALA A 130 13.40 8.68 -1.93
CA ALA A 130 14.72 8.62 -2.54
C ALA A 130 15.35 9.92 -2.06
N GLU A 131 16.37 9.84 -1.22
CA GLU A 131 17.21 10.97 -0.87
C GLU A 131 17.85 11.41 -2.18
N VAL A 132 17.09 12.16 -2.99
CA VAL A 132 17.62 12.75 -4.19
C VAL A 132 18.37 13.96 -3.68
N ASP A 133 19.69 13.81 -3.64
CA ASP A 133 20.58 14.92 -3.35
C ASP A 133 20.19 16.09 -4.28
N VAL A 134 19.64 17.13 -3.66
CA VAL A 134 19.14 18.31 -4.37
C VAL A 134 20.26 18.93 -5.18
N GLU A 135 21.50 18.85 -4.69
CA GLU A 135 22.65 19.37 -5.41
C GLU A 135 22.93 18.57 -6.69
N THR A 136 22.84 17.23 -6.64
CA THR A 136 22.95 16.36 -7.83
C THR A 136 21.92 16.72 -8.90
N LEU A 137 20.65 16.98 -8.53
CA LEU A 137 19.61 17.40 -9.48
C LEU A 137 19.88 18.79 -10.06
N LEU A 138 20.27 19.75 -9.22
CA LEU A 138 20.57 21.11 -9.65
C LEU A 138 21.80 21.15 -10.57
N ALA A 139 22.83 20.35 -10.28
CA ALA A 139 24.01 20.22 -11.12
C ALA A 139 23.67 19.65 -12.50
N ALA A 140 22.83 18.62 -12.58
CA ALA A 140 22.35 18.06 -13.84
C ALA A 140 21.56 19.10 -14.66
N TYR A 141 20.63 19.81 -14.01
CA TYR A 141 19.83 20.84 -14.65
C TYR A 141 20.67 22.04 -15.14
N GLU A 142 21.70 22.43 -14.38
CA GLU A 142 22.65 23.46 -14.78
C GLU A 142 23.50 23.02 -15.99
N ALA A 143 23.96 21.77 -16.02
CA ALA A 143 24.70 21.21 -17.15
C ALA A 143 23.86 21.20 -18.43
N ASP A 144 22.61 20.75 -18.35
CA ASP A 144 21.66 20.77 -19.47
C ASP A 144 21.40 22.20 -19.95
N THR A 145 21.25 23.15 -19.02
CA THR A 145 21.04 24.57 -19.34
C THR A 145 22.26 25.18 -20.05
N LYS A 146 23.48 24.81 -19.64
CA LYS A 146 24.73 25.22 -20.33
C LYS A 146 24.91 24.56 -21.69
N ALA A 147 24.36 23.36 -21.88
CA ALA A 147 24.41 22.62 -23.14
C ALA A 147 23.34 23.04 -24.16
N LEU A 148 22.43 23.96 -23.80
CA LEU A 148 21.41 24.45 -24.72
C LEU A 148 22.06 25.06 -25.99
N PRO A 149 21.58 24.70 -27.19
CA PRO A 149 22.09 25.25 -28.44
C PRO A 149 21.53 26.67 -28.64
N LEU A 150 22.04 27.62 -27.85
CA LEU A 150 21.68 29.03 -27.96
C LEU A 150 22.31 29.58 -29.24
N GLY A 151 21.48 30.07 -30.17
CA GLY A 151 21.95 30.65 -31.43
C GLY A 151 22.89 31.83 -31.21
N ALA A 152 23.78 32.12 -32.17
CA ALA A 152 24.82 33.16 -32.05
C ALA A 152 24.26 34.54 -31.62
N ALA A 153 23.03 34.89 -32.04
CA ALA A 153 22.36 36.13 -31.65
C ALA A 153 21.99 36.22 -30.15
N ASN A 154 21.86 35.09 -29.46
CA ASN A 154 21.45 34.99 -28.07
C ASN A 154 22.63 35.15 -27.08
N ARG A 155 23.89 35.04 -27.56
CA ARG A 155 25.10 35.28 -26.76
C ARG A 155 25.44 36.76 -26.60
N GLU A 156 25.00 37.61 -27.53
CA GLU A 156 25.32 39.06 -27.52
C GLU A 156 24.28 39.93 -26.81
N LYS A 157 23.06 39.45 -26.59
CA LYS A 157 21.96 40.22 -25.96
C LYS A 157 21.44 39.68 -24.62
N GLY A 158 22.01 38.60 -24.11
CA GLY A 158 21.49 37.93 -22.92
C GLY A 158 20.20 37.18 -23.25
N ASP A 159 20.33 35.90 -23.61
CA ASP A 159 19.17 35.03 -23.85
C ASP A 159 18.29 34.96 -22.60
N SER A 160 17.08 35.53 -22.70
CA SER A 160 16.08 35.52 -21.63
C SER A 160 15.78 34.11 -21.09
N THR A 161 15.86 33.09 -21.94
CA THR A 161 15.60 31.70 -21.56
C THR A 161 16.75 31.13 -20.73
N TYR A 162 17.99 31.36 -21.17
CA TYR A 162 19.16 30.94 -20.42
C TYR A 162 19.25 31.65 -19.05
N ASN A 163 19.08 32.98 -19.06
CA ASN A 163 19.14 33.79 -17.85
C ASN A 163 18.05 33.41 -16.85
N TRP A 164 16.82 33.15 -17.32
CA TRP A 164 15.74 32.67 -16.47
C TRP A 164 16.05 31.30 -15.86
N ARG A 165 16.51 30.33 -16.67
CA ARG A 165 16.87 28.99 -16.17
C ARG A 165 18.00 29.04 -15.14
N MET A 166 19.02 29.89 -15.35
CA MET A 166 20.10 30.09 -14.39
C MET A 166 19.63 30.80 -13.11
N SER A 167 18.67 31.73 -13.20
CA SER A 167 18.05 32.31 -12.00
C SER A 167 17.31 31.25 -11.18
N VAL A 168 16.57 30.34 -11.82
CA VAL A 168 15.89 29.24 -11.15
C VAL A 168 16.88 28.35 -10.39
N VAL A 169 18.03 28.01 -10.99
CA VAL A 169 19.08 27.23 -10.31
C VAL A 169 19.59 27.95 -9.06
N ARG A 170 19.86 29.25 -9.16
CA ARG A 170 20.32 30.06 -8.03
C ARG A 170 19.29 30.11 -6.91
N ASP A 171 18.05 30.44 -7.26
CA ASP A 171 16.97 30.61 -6.27
C ASP A 171 16.68 29.29 -5.53
N LEU A 172 16.80 28.15 -6.23
CA LEU A 172 16.67 26.82 -5.62
C LEU A 172 17.86 26.46 -4.70
N ARG A 173 19.10 26.83 -5.06
CA ARG A 173 20.26 26.67 -4.16
C ARG A 173 20.13 27.51 -2.89
N ASP A 174 19.69 28.76 -3.03
CA ASP A 174 19.47 29.65 -1.88
C ASP A 174 18.38 29.08 -0.96
N LEU A 175 17.29 28.56 -1.52
CA LEU A 175 16.26 27.88 -0.75
C LEU A 175 16.81 26.64 -0.02
N ALA A 176 17.59 25.79 -0.70
CA ALA A 176 18.20 24.62 -0.10
C ALA A 176 19.13 24.99 1.07
N ALA A 177 19.98 26.00 0.90
CA ALA A 177 20.87 26.49 1.95
C ALA A 177 20.10 27.02 3.18
N ARG A 178 18.98 27.73 2.95
CA ARG A 178 18.10 28.20 4.03
C ARG A 178 17.43 27.07 4.79
N LEU A 179 16.98 26.02 4.08
CA LEU A 179 16.36 24.85 4.71
C LEU A 179 17.39 24.04 5.52
N SER A 180 18.62 23.93 5.05
CA SER A 180 19.71 23.24 5.76
C SER A 180 20.28 24.02 6.94
N SER A 181 20.09 25.34 6.98
CA SER A 181 20.55 26.22 8.07
C SER A 181 19.44 26.60 9.06
N ALA A 182 18.20 26.13 8.85
CA ALA A 182 17.10 26.38 9.77
C ALA A 182 17.40 25.70 11.11
N PRO A 183 17.36 26.43 12.25
CA PRO A 183 17.56 25.82 13.55
C PRO A 183 16.48 24.76 13.76
N ALA A 184 16.88 23.59 14.26
CA ALA A 184 15.94 22.56 14.70
C ALA A 184 14.93 23.23 15.63
N GLN A 185 13.63 23.15 15.31
CA GLN A 185 12.60 23.66 16.20
C GLN A 185 12.79 22.99 17.55
N GLU A 186 13.21 23.77 18.56
CA GLU A 186 13.26 23.34 19.95
C GLU A 186 11.87 22.83 20.31
N GLY A 187 11.79 21.51 20.55
CA GLY A 187 10.56 20.85 20.92
C GLY A 187 9.99 21.53 22.16
N ARG A 188 8.80 22.13 22.03
CA ARG A 188 8.01 22.49 23.21
C ARG A 188 7.78 21.20 24.01
N PRO A 189 8.10 21.16 25.32
CA PRO A 189 7.66 20.08 26.16
C PRO A 189 6.13 20.10 26.20
N HIS A 190 5.50 19.01 25.75
CA HIS A 190 4.09 18.77 26.01
C HIS A 190 3.92 18.51 27.51
N VAL A 191 3.14 19.38 28.16
CA VAL A 191 2.53 19.15 29.47
C VAL A 191 1.37 18.18 29.31
#